data_AF-A0A545AND3-F1
#
_entry.id   AF-A0A545AND3-F1
#
_cell.length_a   1.000
_cell.length_b   1.000
_cell.length_c   1.000
_cell.angle_alpha   90.00
_cell.angle_beta   90.00
_cell.angle_gamma   90.00
#
_symmetry.space_group_name_H-M   'P 1'
#
loop_
_entity.id
_entity.type
_entity.pdbx_description
1 polymer ?
#
loop_
_entity_poly.entity_id
_entity_poly.type
_entity_poly.pdbx_seq_one_letter_code
_entity_poly.pdbx_strand_id
1 'polypeptide(L)'
;METLRRLADGVWSSDDWQQQDERMPREIIDKLATLGLYDMGRNDLDNYAFTHDVDRRESTVRIRTEESEIQGFIKLLLHHGGKVEVLSRHNWNDDGTAKTTAGE
;
A
#
# COMPACT_ATOMS: atom_id res chain seq x y z
N MET A 1 -3.19 -8.70 0.02
CA MET A 1 -1.78 -8.27 -0.07
C MET A 1 -1.02 -9.11 -1.09
N GLU A 2 -0.84 -10.42 -0.87
CA GLU A 2 0.02 -11.25 -1.75
C GLU A 2 -0.43 -11.34 -3.21
N THR A 3 -1.74 -11.45 -3.48
CA THR A 3 -2.27 -11.39 -4.86
C THR A 3 -1.94 -10.07 -5.55
N LEU A 4 -2.06 -8.95 -4.84
CA LEU A 4 -1.77 -7.61 -5.38
C LEU A 4 -0.27 -7.43 -5.61
N ARG A 5 0.57 -7.93 -4.70
CA ARG A 5 2.03 -7.96 -4.87
C ARG A 5 2.45 -8.73 -6.12
N ARG A 6 1.90 -9.93 -6.34
CA ARG A 6 2.20 -10.72 -7.54
C ARG A 6 1.74 -10.05 -8.84
N LEU A 7 0.63 -9.31 -8.80
CA LEU A 7 0.16 -8.51 -9.95
C LEU A 7 1.12 -7.36 -10.25
N ALA A 8 1.57 -6.65 -9.21
CA ALA A 8 2.53 -5.57 -9.32
C ALA A 8 3.87 -6.06 -9.88
N ASP A 9 4.43 -7.13 -9.31
CA ASP A 9 5.72 -7.71 -9.72
C ASP A 9 5.70 -8.34 -11.12
N GLY A 10 4.56 -8.90 -11.54
CA GLY A 10 4.45 -9.70 -12.76
C GLY A 10 4.17 -8.91 -14.03
N VAL A 11 3.66 -7.68 -13.90
CA VAL A 11 3.16 -6.90 -15.04
C VAL A 11 4.00 -5.65 -15.31
N TRP A 12 4.75 -5.16 -14.33
CA TRP A 12 5.56 -3.95 -14.50
C TRP A 12 7.00 -4.25 -14.87
N SER A 13 7.46 -3.60 -15.93
CA SER A 13 8.88 -3.51 -16.24
C SER A 13 9.52 -2.50 -15.28
N SER A 14 10.75 -2.75 -14.84
CA SER A 14 11.50 -1.84 -13.94
C SER A 14 11.68 -0.41 -14.49
N ASP A 15 11.44 -0.20 -15.79
CA ASP A 15 11.57 1.09 -16.50
C ASP A 15 10.23 1.86 -16.67
N ASP A 16 9.12 1.31 -16.17
CA ASP A 16 7.78 1.87 -16.39
C ASP A 16 7.54 3.25 -15.75
N TRP A 17 8.38 3.66 -14.80
CA TRP A 17 8.36 5.01 -14.20
C TRP A 17 8.61 6.12 -15.22
N GLN A 18 9.16 5.81 -16.40
CA GLN A 18 9.34 6.78 -17.50
C GLN A 18 8.08 6.97 -18.36
N GLN A 19 7.07 6.10 -18.24
CA GLN A 19 5.87 6.13 -19.06
C GLN A 19 4.63 6.46 -18.23
N GLN A 20 4.57 7.71 -17.75
CA GLN A 20 3.45 8.25 -16.96
C GLN A 20 2.08 8.13 -17.66
N ASP A 21 2.06 8.07 -19.00
CA ASP A 21 0.84 7.99 -19.82
C ASP A 21 0.42 6.55 -20.20
N GLU A 22 1.17 5.54 -19.75
CA GLU A 22 0.80 4.17 -20.09
C GLU A 22 -0.40 3.71 -19.25
N ARG A 23 -1.51 3.47 -19.94
CA ARG A 23 -2.75 2.96 -19.36
C ARG A 23 -2.49 1.68 -18.57
N MET A 24 -3.16 1.56 -17.42
CA MET A 24 -3.14 0.33 -16.64
C MET A 24 -3.52 -0.87 -17.53
N PRO A 25 -2.71 -1.94 -17.56
CA PRO A 25 -2.98 -3.12 -18.37
C PRO A 25 -4.37 -3.69 -18.08
N ARG A 26 -5.07 -4.11 -19.13
CA ARG A 26 -6.46 -4.58 -19.02
C ARG A 26 -6.61 -5.79 -18.09
N GLU A 27 -5.61 -6.65 -18.07
CA GLU A 27 -5.57 -7.81 -17.16
C GLU A 27 -5.60 -7.38 -15.68
N ILE A 28 -4.90 -6.30 -15.33
CA ILE A 28 -4.94 -5.71 -13.98
C ILE A 28 -6.32 -5.12 -13.70
N ILE A 29 -6.89 -4.37 -14.65
CA ILE A 29 -8.24 -3.79 -14.52
C ILE A 29 -9.27 -4.90 -14.25
N ASP A 30 -9.26 -5.96 -15.06
CA ASP A 30 -10.17 -7.08 -14.93
C ASP A 30 -9.97 -7.78 -13.59
N LYS A 31 -8.71 -7.91 -13.12
CA LYS A 31 -8.42 -8.51 -11.82
C LYS A 31 -8.91 -7.64 -10.66
N LEU A 32 -8.69 -6.34 -10.68
CA LEU A 32 -9.23 -5.41 -9.69
C LEU A 32 -10.76 -5.45 -9.65
N ALA A 33 -11.40 -5.54 -10.82
CA ALA A 33 -12.84 -5.68 -10.94
C ALA A 33 -13.37 -6.96 -10.28
N THR A 34 -12.65 -8.10 -10.41
CA THR A 34 -13.03 -9.34 -9.71
C THR A 34 -12.87 -9.26 -8.19
N LEU A 35 -12.03 -8.35 -7.71
CA LEU A 35 -11.79 -8.11 -6.28
C LEU A 35 -12.69 -6.99 -5.73
N GLY A 36 -13.49 -6.33 -6.57
CA GLY A 36 -14.33 -5.18 -6.18
C GLY A 36 -13.56 -3.87 -5.97
N LEU A 37 -12.29 -3.81 -6.36
CA LEU A 37 -11.38 -2.69 -6.13
C LEU A 37 -11.40 -1.68 -7.30
N TYR A 38 -12.60 -1.17 -7.62
CA TYR A 38 -12.83 -0.34 -8.82
C TYR A 38 -12.20 1.05 -8.77
N ASP A 39 -11.84 1.52 -7.57
CA ASP A 39 -11.26 2.84 -7.31
C ASP A 39 -9.73 2.82 -7.20
N MET A 40 -9.10 1.66 -7.37
CA MET A 40 -7.65 1.52 -7.42
C MET A 40 -7.12 1.78 -8.83
N GLY A 41 -6.20 2.74 -8.93
CA GLY A 41 -5.42 3.03 -10.13
C GLY A 41 -4.03 2.43 -10.08
N ARG A 42 -3.23 2.74 -11.10
CA ARG A 42 -1.83 2.27 -11.23
C ARG A 42 -0.99 2.65 -10.01
N ASN A 43 -0.97 3.94 -9.65
CA ASN A 43 -0.17 4.44 -8.51
C ASN A 43 -0.56 3.79 -7.17
N ASP A 44 -1.83 3.40 -7.00
CA ASP A 44 -2.26 2.68 -5.80
C ASP A 44 -1.64 1.28 -5.77
N LEU A 45 -1.57 0.61 -6.92
CA LEU A 45 -0.93 -0.68 -7.02
C LEU A 45 0.59 -0.56 -6.80
N ASP A 46 1.21 0.54 -7.24
CA ASP A 46 2.67 0.72 -7.21
C ASP A 46 3.22 0.54 -5.78
N ASN A 47 2.41 0.92 -4.79
CA ASN A 47 2.68 0.72 -3.38
C ASN A 47 3.00 -0.72 -2.99
N TYR A 48 2.46 -1.71 -3.71
CA TYR A 48 2.66 -3.13 -3.42
C TYR A 48 3.90 -3.73 -4.08
N ALA A 49 4.49 -3.05 -5.08
CA ALA A 49 5.80 -3.44 -5.65
C ALA A 49 6.96 -2.96 -4.75
N PHE A 50 6.78 -1.84 -4.05
CA PHE A 50 7.82 -1.32 -3.17
C PHE A 50 8.05 -2.17 -1.92
N THR A 51 9.19 -1.94 -1.27
CA THR A 51 9.56 -2.69 -0.06
C THR A 51 8.62 -2.31 1.08
N HIS A 52 7.87 -3.29 1.58
CA HIS A 52 7.00 -3.14 2.73
C HIS A 52 7.01 -4.43 3.55
N ASP A 53 6.74 -4.30 4.85
CA ASP A 53 6.55 -5.40 5.78
C ASP A 53 5.09 -5.42 6.25
N VAL A 54 4.53 -6.62 6.42
CA VAL A 54 3.14 -6.83 6.84
C VAL A 54 3.12 -7.81 8.00
N ASP A 55 2.73 -7.33 9.17
CA ASP A 55 2.47 -8.15 10.35
C ASP A 55 0.96 -8.18 10.61
N ARG A 56 0.39 -9.36 10.86
CA ARG A 56 -1.02 -9.52 11.21
C ARG A 56 -1.13 -10.16 12.58
N ARG A 57 -1.78 -9.46 13.51
CA ARG A 57 -2.11 -9.95 14.85
C ARG A 57 -3.59 -9.81 15.09
N GLU A 58 -4.29 -10.94 15.19
CA GLU A 58 -5.74 -10.99 15.40
C GLU A 58 -6.50 -10.17 14.33
N SER A 59 -7.14 -9.07 14.76
CA SER A 59 -7.89 -8.11 13.95
C SER A 59 -7.07 -6.92 13.46
N THR A 60 -5.79 -6.83 13.84
CA THR A 60 -4.90 -5.74 13.47
C THR A 60 -3.95 -6.18 12.36
N VAL A 61 -3.90 -5.40 11.28
CA VAL A 61 -2.90 -5.51 10.22
C VAL A 61 -1.99 -4.29 10.34
N ARG A 62 -0.69 -4.53 10.54
CA ARG A 62 0.34 -3.50 10.62
C ARG A 62 1.19 -3.57 9.37
N ILE A 63 1.22 -2.46 8.64
CA ILE A 63 2.02 -2.30 7.42
C ILE A 63 3.12 -1.31 7.74
N ARG A 64 4.37 -1.67 7.44
CA ARG A 64 5.54 -0.79 7.55
C ARG A 64 6.10 -0.55 6.16
N THR A 65 6.33 0.71 5.83
CA THR A 65 6.95 1.12 4.58
C THR A 65 7.79 2.38 4.83
N GLU A 66 8.82 2.58 4.02
CA GLU A 66 9.59 3.84 3.96
C GLU A 66 9.04 4.76 2.85
N GLU A 67 8.11 4.27 2.03
CA GLU A 67 7.51 5.02 0.93
C GLU A 67 6.56 6.10 1.46
N SER A 68 6.61 7.28 0.82
CA SER A 68 5.69 8.37 1.13
C SER A 68 4.29 8.16 0.55
N GLU A 69 4.18 7.39 -0.52
CA GLU A 69 2.90 7.04 -1.14
C GLU A 69 2.36 5.74 -0.52
N ILE A 70 1.16 5.82 0.05
CA ILE A 70 0.54 4.73 0.82
C ILE A 70 -0.95 4.55 0.47
N GLN A 71 -1.48 5.34 -0.48
CA GLN A 71 -2.90 5.39 -0.80
C GLN A 71 -3.47 4.01 -1.16
N GLY A 72 -2.69 3.17 -1.85
CA GLY A 72 -3.09 1.82 -2.20
C GLY A 72 -3.40 0.94 -1.01
N PHE A 73 -2.57 1.00 0.05
CA PHE A 73 -2.80 0.25 1.29
C PHE A 73 -4.06 0.76 2.00
N ILE A 74 -4.25 2.07 2.07
CA ILE A 74 -5.41 2.70 2.71
C ILE A 74 -6.69 2.25 2.02
N LYS A 75 -6.77 2.35 0.69
CA LYS A 75 -7.94 1.95 -0.09
C LYS A 75 -8.31 0.48 0.13
N LEU A 76 -7.32 -0.41 0.09
CA LEU A 76 -7.56 -1.84 0.31
C LEU A 76 -8.11 -2.12 1.72
N LEU A 77 -7.53 -1.50 2.76
CA LEU A 77 -7.98 -1.70 4.12
C LEU A 77 -9.40 -1.15 4.34
N LEU A 78 -9.68 0.04 3.81
CA LEU A 78 -11.02 0.64 3.86
C LEU A 78 -12.06 -0.19 3.08
N HIS A 79 -11.69 -0.72 1.92
CA HIS A 79 -12.55 -1.59 1.12
C HIS A 79 -13.04 -2.81 1.91
N HIS A 80 -12.18 -3.36 2.78
CA HIS A 80 -12.52 -4.48 3.67
C HIS A 80 -13.09 -4.04 5.03
N GLY A 81 -13.47 -2.77 5.20
CA GLY A 81 -14.10 -2.25 6.41
C GLY A 81 -13.14 -1.98 7.57
N GLY A 82 -11.83 -1.93 7.32
CA GLY A 82 -10.82 -1.63 8.32
C GLY A 82 -10.84 -0.17 8.75
N LYS A 83 -10.59 0.10 10.04
CA LYS A 83 -10.22 1.43 10.52
C LYS A 83 -8.71 1.61 10.31
N VAL A 84 -8.31 2.71 9.67
CA VAL A 84 -6.91 2.98 9.33
C VAL A 84 -6.35 4.08 10.21
N GLU A 85 -5.16 3.86 10.74
CA GLU A 85 -4.36 4.86 11.47
C GLU A 85 -2.98 4.93 10.81
N VAL A 86 -2.51 6.14 10.50
CA VAL A 86 -1.22 6.38 9.84
C VAL A 86 -0.28 7.02 10.85
N LEU A 87 0.82 6.32 11.16
CA LEU A 87 1.81 6.75 12.13
C LEU A 87 3.15 7.00 11.43
N SER A 88 3.66 8.22 11.55
CA SER A 88 5.01 8.54 11.07
C SER A 88 6.06 8.11 12.09
N ARG A 89 7.08 7.36 11.65
CA ARG A 89 8.23 6.99 12.50
C ARG A 89 9.01 8.18 13.04
N HIS A 90 8.85 9.38 12.49
CA HIS A 90 9.45 10.58 13.06
C HIS A 90 8.86 10.92 14.43
N ASN A 91 7.56 10.64 14.62
CA ASN A 91 6.80 11.05 15.81
C ASN A 91 6.37 9.87 16.68
N TRP A 92 6.39 8.64 16.16
CA TRP A 92 5.85 7.46 16.81
C TRP A 92 6.86 6.32 16.83
N ASN A 93 6.80 5.51 17.89
CA ASN A 93 7.52 4.24 18.01
C ASN A 93 6.75 3.10 17.33
N ASP A 94 7.42 1.98 17.11
CA ASP A 94 6.87 0.78 16.45
C ASP A 94 5.70 0.12 17.21
N ASP A 95 5.59 0.39 18.51
CA ASP A 95 4.47 -0.07 19.35
C ASP A 95 3.26 0.86 19.29
N GLY A 96 3.34 1.99 18.58
CA GLY A 96 2.29 2.99 18.48
C GLY A 96 2.30 4.03 19.60
N THR A 97 3.34 4.08 20.44
CA THR A 97 3.52 5.13 21.43
C THR A 97 4.17 6.38 20.80
N ALA A 98 3.79 7.56 21.27
CA ALA A 98 4.40 8.80 20.81
C ALA A 98 5.87 8.88 21.30
N LYS A 99 6.76 9.33 20.43
CA LYS A 99 8.13 9.66 20.83
C LYS A 99 8.09 10.87 21.75
N THR A 100 8.59 10.71 22.96
CA THR A 100 8.78 11.84 23.88
C THR A 100 9.98 12.61 23.37
N THR A 101 9.76 13.81 22.81
CA THR A 101 10.84 14.76 22.58
C THR A 101 11.41 15.12 23.95
N ALA A 102 12.61 14.64 24.26
CA ALA A 102 13.30 15.06 25.47
C ALA A 102 13.70 16.53 25.31
N GLY A 103 12.89 17.43 25.89
CA GLY A 103 13.25 18.81 26.27
C GLY A 103 13.56 19.80 25.14
N GLU A 104 12.74 20.84 25.04
CA GLU A 104 13.26 22.21 24.82
C GLU A 104 13.51 22.87 26.18
#